data_AF-A0A9P8XP11-F1
#
_entry.id   AF-A0A9P8XP11-F1
#
_cell.length_a   1.000
_cell.length_b   1.000
_cell.length_c   1.000
_cell.angle_alpha   90.00
_cell.angle_beta   90.00
_cell.angle_gamma   90.00
#
_symmetry.space_group_name_H-M   'P 1'
#
loop_
_entity.id
_entity.type
_entity.pdbx_description
1 polymer ?
#
loop_
_entity_poly.entity_id
_entity_poly.type
_entity_poly.pdbx_seq_one_letter_code
_entity_poly.pdbx_strand_id
1 'polypeptide(L)'
;MRRPPKCAIFRPSRQLSTMARPPNKLKTPERVQALQQAIAYMRNNPRAHITKVAREFGVQRDALRRRVNNEVNDNRRHASNKRLCEAEEVALERYIDRLDNCNLSARVRFVTDAANTIIAARSSRSQPPPTSRSELGYPISRPP
;
A
#
# COMPACT_ATOMS: atom_id res chain seq x y z
N MET A 1 -1.42 46.99 49.73
CA MET A 1 -1.68 45.58 49.38
C MET A 1 -1.41 45.37 47.89
N ARG A 2 -0.30 44.74 47.51
CA ARG A 2 0.01 44.39 46.10
C ARG A 2 -0.27 42.90 45.91
N ARG A 3 -1.11 42.54 44.93
CA ARG A 3 -1.42 41.16 44.57
C ARG A 3 -0.19 40.50 43.93
N PRO A 4 0.14 39.23 44.24
CA PRO A 4 1.22 38.53 43.56
C PRO A 4 0.81 38.13 42.13
N PRO A 5 1.75 38.02 41.18
CA PRO A 5 1.45 37.65 39.80
C PRO A 5 1.05 36.17 39.68
N LYS A 6 0.13 35.91 38.74
CA LYS A 6 -0.45 34.62 38.41
C LYS A 6 0.64 33.56 38.22
N CYS A 7 0.63 32.52 39.08
CA CYS A 7 1.48 31.35 38.92
C CYS A 7 1.31 30.77 37.52
N ALA A 8 2.44 30.62 36.82
CA ALA A 8 2.50 29.97 35.52
C ALA A 8 1.86 28.59 35.62
N ILE A 9 0.90 28.31 34.73
CA ILE A 9 0.32 26.97 34.55
C ILE A 9 1.44 26.10 33.97
N PHE A 10 2.20 25.44 34.85
CA PHE A 10 3.08 24.35 34.48
C PHE A 10 2.19 23.23 33.93
N ARG A 11 2.04 23.16 32.60
CA ARG A 11 1.46 21.98 31.95
C ARG A 11 2.41 20.83 32.27
N PRO A 12 2.03 19.82 33.08
CA PRO A 12 2.89 18.67 33.24
C PRO A 12 3.04 18.04 31.85
N SER A 13 4.30 17.84 31.45
CA SER A 13 4.68 17.07 30.28
C SER A 13 3.77 15.86 30.20
N ARG A 14 3.01 15.78 29.09
CA ARG A 14 2.14 14.66 28.76
C ARG A 14 3.05 13.44 28.69
N GLN A 15 3.22 12.77 29.84
CA GLN A 15 3.90 11.50 29.97
C GLN A 15 3.21 10.60 28.94
N LEU A 16 3.85 10.40 27.79
CA LEU A 16 3.48 9.35 26.86
C LEU A 16 3.79 8.06 27.61
N SER A 17 2.81 7.62 28.39
CA SER A 17 2.81 6.30 29.00
C SER A 17 3.07 5.32 27.86
N THR A 18 4.25 4.71 27.90
CA THR A 18 4.71 3.62 27.03
C THR A 18 3.92 2.35 27.35
N MET A 19 2.59 2.45 27.35
CA MET A 19 1.73 1.28 27.33
C MET A 19 1.86 0.71 25.93
N ALA A 20 2.71 -0.30 25.78
CA ALA A 20 2.72 -1.15 24.60
C ALA A 20 1.27 -1.50 24.29
N ARG A 21 0.79 -1.08 23.12
CA ARG A 21 -0.57 -1.34 22.66
C ARG A 21 -0.82 -2.83 22.85
N PRO A 22 -1.88 -3.26 23.58
CA PRO A 22 -2.10 -4.68 23.83
C PRO A 22 -2.11 -5.38 22.47
N PRO A 23 -1.38 -6.51 22.34
CA PRO A 23 -1.29 -7.20 21.06
C PRO A 23 -2.71 -7.44 20.58
N ASN A 24 -2.96 -7.09 19.32
CA ASN A 24 -4.26 -7.24 18.74
C ASN A 24 -4.69 -8.72 18.90
N LYS A 25 -5.74 -9.00 19.70
CA LYS A 25 -6.25 -10.36 19.99
C LYS A 25 -6.58 -11.18 18.73
N LEU A 26 -6.56 -10.53 17.57
CA LEU A 26 -6.81 -11.06 16.24
C LEU A 26 -5.68 -11.94 15.67
N LYS A 27 -4.45 -11.97 16.25
CA LYS A 27 -3.32 -12.72 15.66
C LYS A 27 -2.31 -13.26 16.70
N THR A 28 -2.75 -14.06 17.66
CA THR A 28 -1.81 -14.86 18.48
C THR A 28 -1.25 -16.04 17.68
N PRO A 29 0.04 -16.42 17.85
CA PRO A 29 0.66 -17.50 17.08
C PRO A 29 -0.02 -18.86 17.34
N GLU A 30 -0.45 -19.11 18.57
CA GLU A 30 -1.19 -20.31 18.96
C GLU A 30 -2.49 -20.50 18.17
N ARG A 31 -3.26 -19.43 17.98
CA ARG A 31 -4.50 -19.48 17.18
C ARG A 31 -4.22 -19.74 15.71
N VAL A 32 -3.10 -19.23 15.19
CA VAL A 32 -2.68 -19.50 13.80
C VAL A 32 -2.33 -20.97 13.64
N GLN A 33 -1.60 -21.55 14.58
CA GLN A 33 -1.24 -22.98 14.59
C GLN A 33 -2.48 -23.88 14.72
N ALA A 34 -3.38 -23.61 15.67
CA ALA A 34 -4.62 -24.36 15.83
C ALA A 34 -5.49 -24.34 14.56
N LEU A 35 -5.51 -23.21 13.86
CA LEU A 35 -6.26 -23.07 12.61
C LEU A 35 -5.60 -23.84 11.46
N GLN A 36 -4.27 -23.88 11.38
CA GLN A 36 -3.55 -24.70 10.41
C GLN A 36 -3.79 -26.19 10.65
N GLN A 37 -3.76 -26.64 11.92
CA GLN A 37 -4.06 -28.02 12.30
C GLN A 37 -5.50 -28.42 11.93
N ALA A 38 -6.48 -27.55 12.22
CA ALA A 38 -7.87 -27.78 11.85
C ALA A 38 -8.06 -27.90 10.31
N ILE A 39 -7.33 -27.11 9.53
CA ILE A 39 -7.36 -27.21 8.05
C ILE A 39 -6.74 -28.53 7.60
N ALA A 40 -5.59 -28.93 8.16
CA ALA A 40 -4.96 -30.20 7.83
C ALA A 40 -5.88 -31.39 8.16
N TYR A 41 -6.56 -31.35 9.31
CA TYR A 41 -7.55 -32.35 9.70
C TYR A 41 -8.71 -32.43 8.71
N MET A 42 -9.25 -31.28 8.28
CA MET A 42 -10.33 -31.23 7.28
C MET A 42 -9.90 -31.72 5.89
N ARG A 43 -8.64 -31.53 5.51
CA ARG A 43 -8.08 -32.09 4.27
C ARG A 43 -7.98 -33.61 4.33
N ASN A 44 -7.59 -34.17 5.48
CA ASN A 44 -7.48 -35.61 5.69
C ASN A 44 -8.85 -36.29 5.84
N ASN A 45 -9.86 -35.56 6.35
CA ASN A 45 -11.22 -36.06 6.59
C ASN A 45 -12.27 -35.20 5.85
N PRO A 46 -12.49 -35.43 4.54
CA PRO A 46 -13.35 -34.58 3.72
C PRO A 46 -14.85 -34.64 4.09
N ARG A 47 -15.26 -35.65 4.87
CA ARG A 47 -16.65 -35.79 5.38
C ARG A 47 -16.88 -35.15 6.75
N ALA A 48 -15.84 -34.60 7.39
CA ALA A 48 -15.96 -34.03 8.73
C ALA A 48 -16.74 -32.71 8.71
N HIS A 49 -17.60 -32.51 9.71
CA HIS A 49 -18.42 -31.30 9.81
C HIS A 49 -17.61 -30.13 10.38
N ILE A 50 -17.52 -29.01 9.65
CA ILE A 50 -16.72 -27.82 9.99
C ILE A 50 -17.00 -27.32 11.41
N THR A 51 -18.27 -27.30 11.84
CA THR A 51 -18.64 -26.86 13.21
C THR A 51 -18.06 -27.74 14.30
N LYS A 52 -17.94 -29.06 14.07
CA LYS A 52 -17.39 -30.00 15.06
C LYS A 52 -15.89 -29.80 15.20
N VAL A 53 -15.19 -29.76 14.07
CA VAL A 53 -13.74 -29.48 14.00
C VAL A 53 -13.41 -28.12 14.63
N ALA A 54 -14.19 -27.08 14.33
CA ALA A 54 -13.97 -25.76 14.91
C ALA A 54 -14.05 -25.75 16.45
N ARG A 55 -14.97 -26.52 17.04
CA ARG A 55 -15.12 -26.66 18.48
C ARG A 55 -13.96 -27.45 19.11
N GLU A 56 -13.55 -28.55 18.48
CA GLU A 56 -12.45 -29.40 18.95
C GLU A 56 -11.12 -28.63 18.99
N PHE A 57 -10.84 -27.83 17.96
CA PHE A 57 -9.60 -27.05 17.87
C PHE A 57 -9.69 -25.64 18.47
N GLY A 58 -10.83 -25.26 19.06
CA GLY A 58 -11.02 -23.94 19.67
C GLY A 58 -10.91 -22.76 18.69
N VAL A 59 -11.18 -22.99 17.41
CA VAL A 59 -11.08 -21.98 16.34
C VAL A 59 -12.44 -21.43 15.95
N GLN A 60 -12.47 -20.18 15.46
CA GLN A 60 -13.71 -19.58 14.97
C GLN A 60 -14.19 -20.31 13.71
N ARG A 61 -15.45 -20.76 13.73
CA ARG A 61 -16.09 -21.48 12.62
C ARG A 61 -15.93 -20.75 11.29
N ASP A 62 -16.20 -19.45 11.27
CA ASP A 62 -16.16 -18.67 10.03
C ASP A 62 -14.73 -18.51 9.49
N ALA A 63 -13.73 -18.47 10.38
CA ALA A 63 -12.33 -18.43 9.97
C ALA A 63 -11.88 -19.76 9.34
N LEU A 64 -12.31 -20.89 9.90
CA LEU A 64 -12.05 -22.21 9.34
C LEU A 64 -12.76 -22.40 7.99
N ARG A 65 -14.06 -22.09 7.92
CA ARG A 65 -14.86 -22.16 6.69
C ARG A 65 -14.25 -21.35 5.55
N ARG A 66 -13.90 -20.08 5.80
CA ARG A 66 -13.26 -19.21 4.80
C ARG A 66 -11.97 -19.82 4.26
N ARG A 67 -11.13 -20.40 5.13
CA ARG A 67 -9.86 -21.01 4.69
C ARG A 67 -10.04 -22.35 3.99
N VAL A 68 -11.02 -23.16 4.38
CA VAL A 68 -11.35 -24.43 3.69
C VAL A 68 -11.92 -24.15 2.30
N ASN A 69 -12.75 -23.12 2.16
CA ASN A 69 -13.32 -22.68 0.88
C ASN A 69 -12.33 -21.90 -0.01
N ASN A 70 -11.07 -21.73 0.42
CA ASN A 70 -10.08 -20.86 -0.24
C ASN A 70 -10.53 -19.40 -0.41
N GLU A 71 -11.49 -18.92 0.40
CA GLU A 71 -11.84 -17.50 0.53
C GLU A 71 -10.77 -16.77 1.36
N VAL A 72 -9.50 -16.99 1.03
CA VAL A 72 -8.45 -16.11 1.52
C VAL A 72 -8.57 -14.86 0.67
N ASN A 73 -8.95 -13.74 1.30
CA ASN A 73 -8.74 -12.41 0.74
C ASN A 73 -7.23 -12.11 0.67
N ASP A 74 -6.45 -13.01 0.06
CA ASP A 74 -5.04 -12.84 -0.29
C ASP A 74 -4.90 -12.24 -1.69
N ASN A 75 -5.92 -11.51 -2.12
CA ASN A 75 -5.61 -10.33 -2.89
C ASN A 75 -4.75 -9.49 -1.95
N ARG A 76 -3.41 -9.61 -2.09
CA ARG A 76 -2.48 -8.53 -1.80
C ARG A 76 -3.22 -7.29 -2.27
N ARG A 77 -3.83 -6.56 -1.35
CA ARG A 77 -4.63 -5.40 -1.71
C ARG A 77 -3.64 -4.46 -2.34
N HIS A 78 -3.56 -4.46 -3.66
CA HIS A 78 -2.86 -3.43 -4.38
C HIS A 78 -3.48 -2.15 -3.87
N ALA A 79 -2.65 -1.26 -3.33
CA ALA A 79 -3.13 0.00 -2.82
C ALA A 79 -3.99 0.61 -3.93
N SER A 80 -5.21 1.04 -3.61
CA SER A 80 -6.11 1.67 -4.60
C SER A 80 -5.46 2.85 -5.33
N ASN A 81 -4.34 3.35 -4.80
CA ASN A 81 -3.51 4.41 -5.34
C ASN A 81 -2.33 3.86 -6.19
N LYS A 82 -2.46 2.69 -6.82
CA LYS A 82 -1.44 2.16 -7.73
C LYS A 82 -1.39 3.03 -8.98
N ARG A 83 -0.43 3.95 -9.04
CA ARG A 83 -0.27 4.91 -10.17
C ARG A 83 0.47 4.32 -11.37
N LEU A 84 1.14 3.18 -11.17
CA LEU A 84 1.96 2.50 -12.15
C LEU A 84 1.32 1.17 -12.56
N CYS A 85 1.32 0.87 -13.85
CA CYS A 85 0.97 -0.44 -14.37
C CYS A 85 2.06 -1.48 -14.04
N GLU A 86 1.74 -2.77 -14.08
CA GLU A 86 2.72 -3.84 -13.78
C GLU A 86 3.97 -3.77 -14.67
N ALA A 87 3.81 -3.50 -15.96
CA ALA A 87 4.94 -3.31 -16.87
C ALA A 87 5.82 -2.09 -16.49
N GLU A 88 5.21 -1.03 -15.95
CA GLU A 88 5.92 0.17 -15.51
C GLU A 88 6.69 -0.09 -14.19
N GLU A 89 6.12 -0.90 -13.29
CA GLU A 89 6.81 -1.35 -12.08
C GLU A 89 8.02 -2.22 -12.40
N VAL A 90 7.90 -3.16 -13.35
CA VAL A 90 9.03 -3.98 -13.81
C VAL A 90 10.13 -3.12 -14.44
N ALA A 91 9.77 -2.05 -15.17
CA ALA A 91 10.75 -1.11 -15.71
C ALA A 91 11.49 -0.34 -14.59
N LEU A 92 10.79 -0.01 -13.50
CA LEU A 92 11.36 0.64 -12.32
C LEU A 92 12.29 -0.30 -11.54
N GLU A 93 11.90 -1.56 -11.37
CA GLU A 93 12.71 -2.60 -10.73
C GLU A 93 14.03 -2.80 -11.48
N ARG A 94 13.97 -2.98 -12.81
CA ARG A 94 15.18 -3.04 -13.67
C ARG A 94 16.02 -1.77 -13.63
N TYR A 95 15.42 -0.62 -13.33
CA TYR A 95 16.17 0.61 -13.15
C TYR A 95 16.93 0.61 -11.81
N ILE A 96 16.32 0.12 -10.74
CA ILE A 96 16.97 -0.06 -9.43
C ILE A 96 18.11 -1.07 -9.55
N ASP A 97 17.88 -2.23 -10.19
CA ASP A 97 18.93 -3.24 -10.40
C ASP A 97 20.13 -2.66 -11.16
N ARG A 98 19.89 -1.78 -12.15
CA ARG A 98 20.96 -1.08 -12.87
C ARG A 98 21.72 -0.10 -11.98
N LEU A 99 21.05 0.59 -11.06
CA LEU A 99 21.72 1.48 -10.11
C LEU A 99 22.59 0.70 -9.13
N ASP A 100 22.07 -0.42 -8.62
CA ASP A 100 22.78 -1.29 -7.69
C ASP A 100 24.01 -1.92 -8.37
N ASN A 101 23.89 -2.36 -9.63
CA ASN A 101 25.02 -2.86 -10.42
C ASN A 101 26.08 -1.78 -10.72
N CYS A 102 25.69 -0.51 -10.78
CA CYS A 102 26.61 0.62 -10.91
C CYS A 102 27.17 1.08 -9.55
N ASN A 103 26.93 0.34 -8.47
CA ASN A 103 27.34 0.65 -7.09
C ASN A 103 26.80 2.01 -6.59
N LEU A 104 25.72 2.51 -7.19
CA LEU A 104 25.06 3.76 -6.81
C LEU A 104 23.95 3.44 -5.82
N SER A 105 23.98 4.07 -4.65
CA SER A 105 22.88 3.93 -3.69
C SER A 105 21.58 4.52 -4.26
N ALA A 106 20.59 3.67 -4.52
CA ALA A 106 19.28 4.06 -4.99
C ALA A 106 18.53 4.89 -3.92
N ARG A 107 18.75 6.21 -3.93
CA ARG A 107 17.98 7.15 -3.08
C ARG A 107 16.54 7.23 -3.57
N VAL A 108 15.60 7.35 -2.64
CA VAL A 108 14.15 7.46 -2.90
C VAL A 108 13.81 8.52 -3.96
N ARG A 109 14.58 9.62 -4.01
CA ARG A 109 14.40 10.69 -5.01
C ARG A 109 14.60 10.19 -6.45
N PHE A 110 15.64 9.41 -6.72
CA PHE A 110 15.91 8.90 -8.07
C PHE A 110 14.82 7.96 -8.56
N VAL A 111 14.30 7.12 -7.65
CA VAL A 111 13.19 6.21 -7.94
C VAL A 111 11.90 7.00 -8.22
N THR A 112 11.66 8.07 -7.46
CA THR A 112 10.50 8.95 -7.65
C THR A 112 10.59 9.70 -8.98
N ASP A 113 11.76 10.22 -9.34
CA ASP A 113 11.98 10.93 -10.59
C ASP A 113 11.84 9.98 -11.80
N ALA A 114 12.37 8.75 -11.69
CA ALA A 114 12.18 7.70 -12.69
C ALA A 114 10.70 7.30 -12.84
N ALA A 115 9.96 7.15 -11.74
CA ALA A 115 8.53 6.87 -11.79
C ALA A 115 7.75 8.02 -12.45
N ASN A 116 8.07 9.27 -12.09
CA ASN A 116 7.42 10.45 -12.67
C ASN A 116 7.72 10.60 -14.17
N THR A 117 8.94 10.29 -14.61
CA THR A 117 9.29 10.30 -16.03
C THR A 117 8.57 9.22 -16.83
N ILE A 118 8.38 8.01 -16.27
CA ILE A 118 7.56 6.96 -16.89
C ILE A 118 6.10 7.43 -17.05
N ILE A 119 5.51 8.02 -16.00
CA ILE A 119 4.14 8.55 -16.04
C ILE A 119 4.01 9.70 -17.04
N ALA A 120 5.00 10.59 -17.10
CA ALA A 120 5.04 11.72 -18.03
C ALA A 120 5.15 11.23 -19.48
N ALA A 121 6.00 10.23 -19.75
CA ALA A 121 6.16 9.63 -21.08
C ALA A 121 4.88 8.92 -21.56
N ARG A 122 4.13 8.30 -20.65
CA ARG A 122 2.81 7.73 -20.96
C ARG A 122 1.80 8.84 -21.31
N SER A 123 1.78 9.92 -20.54
CA SER A 123 0.85 11.03 -20.73
C SER A 123 1.15 11.84 -21.99
N SER A 124 2.43 12.05 -22.33
CA SER A 124 2.85 12.78 -23.53
C SER A 124 2.55 12.02 -24.82
N ARG A 125 2.61 10.68 -24.79
CA ARG A 125 2.22 9.82 -25.91
C ARG A 125 0.70 9.84 -26.18
N SER A 126 -0.09 10.30 -25.20
CA SER A 126 -1.54 10.46 -25.32
C SER A 126 -1.96 11.86 -25.75
N GLN A 127 -1.05 12.83 -25.84
CA GLN A 127 -1.38 14.14 -26.38
C GLN A 127 -1.08 14.18 -27.88
N PRO A 128 -2.04 14.53 -28.75
CA PRO A 128 -1.70 14.95 -30.11
C PRO A 128 -0.75 16.15 -30.01
N PRO A 129 0.19 16.31 -30.95
CA PRO A 129 1.15 17.40 -30.91
C PRO A 129 0.38 18.73 -30.77
N PRO A 130 0.84 19.67 -29.93
CA PRO A 130 0.28 21.01 -29.94
C PRO A 130 0.49 21.55 -31.35
N THR A 131 -0.58 21.63 -32.13
CA THR A 131 -0.58 22.33 -33.42
C THR A 131 -0.01 23.71 -33.14
N SER A 132 1.22 23.92 -33.58
CA SER A 132 1.87 25.22 -33.60
C SER A 132 0.95 26.13 -34.39
N ARG A 133 0.24 27.01 -33.67
CA ARG A 133 -0.47 28.14 -34.26
C ARG A 133 0.58 29.16 -34.69
N SER A 134 1.31 28.84 -35.74
CA SER A 134 2.21 29.75 -36.43
C SER A 134 1.62 30.06 -37.80
N GLU A 135 1.14 31.29 -37.92
CA GLU A 135 1.29 32.17 -39.09
C GLU A 135 0.63 31.75 -40.41
N LEU A 136 -0.30 32.58 -40.88
CA LEU A 136 -0.16 33.38 -42.12
C LEU A 136 -1.50 34.05 -42.44
N GLY A 137 -1.50 35.38 -42.50
CA GLY A 137 -2.67 36.13 -42.97
C GLY A 137 -2.67 37.61 -42.60
N TYR A 138 -1.56 38.33 -42.77
CA TYR A 138 -1.65 39.78 -42.91
C TYR A 138 -2.12 40.08 -44.35
N PRO A 139 -3.27 40.72 -44.56
CA PRO A 139 -3.61 41.24 -45.87
C PRO A 139 -2.76 42.50 -46.13
N ILE A 140 -1.81 42.38 -47.06
CA ILE A 140 -1.16 43.52 -47.69
C ILE A 140 -2.24 44.19 -48.55
N SER A 141 -2.86 45.26 -48.03
CA SER A 141 -3.66 46.18 -48.83
C SER A 141 -2.88 47.47 -49.08
N ARG A 142 -2.25 47.52 -50.25
CA ARG A 142 -1.93 48.74 -51.03
C ARG A 142 -2.68 48.51 -52.34
N PRO A 143 -3.52 49.41 -52.92
CA PRO A 143 -3.12 50.74 -53.46
C PRO A 143 -4.36 51.71 -53.52
N PRO A 144 -4.44 52.77 -54.37
CA PRO A 144 -3.45 53.53 -55.17
C PRO A 144 -2.96 54.84 -54.54
#